data_AF-A0A3D2J9N9-F1
#
_entry.id   AF-A0A3D2J9N9-F1
#
_cell.length_a   1.000
_cell.length_b   1.000
_cell.length_c   1.000
_cell.angle_alpha   90.00
_cell.angle_beta   90.00
_cell.angle_gamma   90.00
#
_symmetry.space_group_name_H-M   'P 1'
#
loop_
_entity.id
_entity.type
_entity.pdbx_description
1 polymer ?
#
loop_
_entity_poly.entity_id
_entity_poly.type
_entity_poly.pdbx_seq_one_letter_code
_entity_poly.pdbx_strand_id
1 'polypeptide(L)' 'IWAMYIVNAEKNGYPMASLGGTLQNDILKEYSAQKEFLFPPEPSLRLVTDTVEFGTRHMPRWNTISISGY' A
#
# COMPACT_ATOMS: atom_id res chain seq x y z
N ILE A 1 3.90 5.49 5.45
CA ILE A 1 2.85 5.19 6.46
C ILE A 1 2.71 3.69 6.69
N TRP A 2 2.50 2.88 5.65
CA TRP A 2 2.28 1.43 5.80
C TRP A 2 3.37 0.68 6.58
N ALA A 3 4.65 0.93 6.29
CA ALA A 3 5.76 0.33 7.04
C ALA A 3 5.71 0.67 8.55
N MET A 4 5.32 1.89 8.91
CA MET A 4 5.19 2.30 10.32
C MET A 4 4.03 1.56 11.00
N TYR A 5 2.92 1.33 10.28
CA TYR A 5 1.80 0.53 10.77
C TYR A 5 2.22 -0.92 11.05
N ILE A 6 2.96 -1.54 10.12
CA ILE A 6 3.49 -2.90 10.28
C ILE A 6 4.40 -3.00 11.50
N VAL A 7 5.40 -2.13 11.60
CA VAL A 7 6.35 -2.13 12.73
C VAL A 7 5.65 -1.90 14.06
N ASN A 8 4.62 -1.05 14.10
CA ASN A 8 3.84 -0.86 15.31
C ASN A 8 3.09 -2.14 15.72
N ALA A 9 2.47 -2.83 14.77
CA ALA A 9 1.78 -4.09 15.03
C ALA A 9 2.74 -5.18 15.55
N GLU A 10 3.92 -5.31 14.93
CA GLU A 10 4.95 -6.26 15.37
C GLU A 10 5.42 -5.97 16.81
N LYS A 11 5.63 -4.69 17.15
CA LYS A 11 5.99 -4.28 18.52
C LYS A 11 4.92 -4.63 19.56
N ASN A 12 3.67 -4.75 19.14
CA ASN A 12 2.55 -5.16 19.99
C ASN A 12 2.29 -6.68 19.95
N GLY A 13 3.16 -7.46 19.30
CA GLY A 13 3.07 -8.92 19.25
C GLY A 13 2.11 -9.47 18.19
N TYR A 14 1.60 -8.63 17.29
CA TYR A 14 0.74 -9.09 16.20
C TYR A 14 1.60 -9.51 15.00
N PRO A 15 1.50 -10.77 14.53
CA PRO A 15 2.24 -11.21 13.35
C PRO A 15 1.66 -10.56 12.09
N MET A 16 2.52 -10.19 11.13
CA MET A 16 2.10 -9.58 9.84
C MET A 16 0.96 -10.34 9.15
N ALA A 17 0.98 -11.67 9.18
CA ALA A 17 -0.04 -12.50 8.56
C ALA A 17 -1.46 -12.34 9.17
N SER A 18 -1.56 -11.82 10.38
CA SER A 18 -2.84 -11.55 11.06
C SER A 18 -3.44 -10.19 10.72
N LEU A 19 -2.64 -9.28 10.14
CA LEU A 19 -3.04 -7.91 9.86
C LEU A 19 -3.97 -7.84 8.65
N GLY A 20 -5.16 -7.28 8.85
CA GLY A 20 -6.12 -6.98 7.80
C GLY A 20 -6.34 -5.48 7.67
N GLY A 21 -6.54 -5.01 6.44
CA GLY A 21 -6.70 -3.60 6.14
C GLY A 21 -6.64 -3.34 4.64
N THR A 22 -6.69 -2.05 4.27
CA THR A 22 -6.65 -1.62 2.88
C THR A 22 -5.79 -0.37 2.76
N LEU A 23 -4.92 -0.33 1.75
CA LEU A 23 -4.30 0.93 1.31
C LEU A 23 -5.02 1.41 0.06
N GLN A 24 -5.16 2.73 -0.09
CA GLN A 24 -5.65 3.31 -1.34
C GLN A 24 -4.70 2.96 -2.49
N ASN A 25 -3.42 3.34 -2.36
CA ASN A 25 -2.29 2.96 -3.24
C ASN A 25 -2.57 3.03 -4.76
N ASP A 26 -3.48 3.93 -5.15
CA ASP A 26 -3.92 4.14 -6.52
C ASP A 26 -3.28 5.42 -7.04
N ILE A 27 -2.04 5.32 -7.51
CA ILE A 27 -1.25 6.48 -7.95
C ILE A 27 -1.64 6.96 -9.35
N LEU A 28 -2.31 6.13 -10.16
CA LEU A 28 -2.70 6.53 -11.52
C LEU A 28 -3.80 7.57 -11.49
N LYS A 29 -4.79 7.45 -10.59
CA LYS A 29 -5.79 8.51 -10.41
C LYS A 29 -5.19 9.80 -9.85
N GLU A 30 -4.10 9.72 -9.09
CA GLU A 30 -3.42 10.91 -8.55
C GLU A 30 -2.84 11.76 -9.67
N TYR A 31 -2.25 11.14 -10.68
CA TYR A 31 -1.74 11.86 -11.85
C TYR A 31 -2.86 12.45 -12.73
N SER A 32 -4.00 11.78 -12.81
CA SER A 32 -5.11 12.21 -13.67
C SER A 32 -6.05 13.24 -13.03
N ALA A 33 -6.23 13.23 -11.70
CA ALA A 33 -7.27 14.03 -11.05
C ALA A 33 -6.87 14.74 -9.73
N GLN A 34 -6.14 14.10 -8.82
CA GLN A 34 -5.96 14.62 -7.44
C GLN A 34 -4.66 15.39 -7.17
N LYS A 35 -3.63 15.25 -8.01
CA LYS A 35 -2.33 15.95 -7.88
C LYS A 35 -1.51 15.67 -6.61
N GLU A 36 -1.81 14.63 -5.84
CA GLU A 36 -1.00 14.23 -4.68
C GLU A 36 0.08 13.22 -5.08
N PHE A 37 1.11 13.68 -5.79
CA PHE A 37 2.24 12.84 -6.17
C PHE A 37 3.58 13.44 -5.76
N LEU A 38 4.42 12.60 -5.15
CA LEU A 38 5.77 12.97 -4.72
C LEU A 38 6.84 12.65 -5.78
N PHE A 39 6.60 11.63 -6.61
CA PHE A 39 7.53 11.14 -7.61
C PHE A 39 6.94 11.23 -9.03
N PRO A 40 7.77 11.09 -10.09
CA PRO A 40 7.29 10.85 -11.45
C PRO A 40 6.47 9.54 -11.57
N PRO A 41 5.67 9.36 -12.64
CA PRO A 41 4.76 8.21 -12.78
C PRO A 41 5.43 6.83 -12.67
N GLU A 42 6.57 6.64 -13.31
CA GLU A 42 7.28 5.35 -13.35
C GLU A 42 7.78 4.89 -11.96
N PRO A 43 8.53 5.70 -11.19
CA PRO A 43 8.93 5.32 -9.83
C PRO A 43 7.74 5.15 -8.87
N SER A 44 6.64 5.88 -9.07
CA SER A 44 5.43 5.68 -8.28
C SER A 44 4.74 4.34 -8.58
N LEU A 45 4.63 3.96 -9.86
CA LEU A 45 4.10 2.65 -10.24
C LEU A 45 4.94 1.52 -9.67
N ARG A 46 6.27 1.66 -9.68
CA ARG A 46 7.16 0.70 -9.04
C ARG A 46 6.84 0.52 -7.55
N LEU A 47 6.64 1.61 -6.80
CA LEU A 47 6.28 1.53 -5.38
C LEU A 47 4.92 0.82 -5.16
N VAL A 48 3.96 1.02 -6.05
CA VAL A 48 2.69 0.28 -6.03
C VAL A 48 2.94 -1.20 -6.25
N THR A 49 3.73 -1.57 -7.27
CA THR A 49 4.06 -2.97 -7.57
C THR A 49 4.80 -3.65 -6.42
N ASP A 50 5.80 -3.00 -5.84
CA ASP A 50 6.57 -3.51 -4.70
C ASP A 50 5.65 -3.74 -3.48
N THR A 51 4.67 -2.85 -3.26
CA THR A 51 3.66 -2.97 -2.20
C THR A 51 2.75 -4.18 -2.42
N VAL A 52 2.31 -4.40 -3.66
CA VAL A 52 1.51 -5.57 -4.03
C VAL A 52 2.31 -6.85 -3.82
N GLU A 53 3.54 -6.93 -4.35
CA GLU A 53 4.41 -8.10 -4.21
C GLU A 53 4.67 -8.44 -2.73
N PHE A 54 5.03 -7.44 -1.92
CA PHE A 54 5.28 -7.64 -0.50
C PHE A 54 4.02 -8.10 0.24
N GLY A 55 2.88 -7.44 0.01
CA GLY A 55 1.62 -7.75 0.67
C GLY A 55 1.11 -9.15 0.32
N THR A 56 1.21 -9.57 -0.95
CA THR A 56 0.83 -10.93 -1.38
C THR A 56 1.68 -12.01 -0.69
N ARG A 57 2.96 -11.75 -0.45
CA ARG A 57 3.86 -12.73 0.19
C ARG A 57 3.71 -12.84 1.71
N HIS A 58 3.46 -11.71 2.39
CA HIS A 58 3.59 -11.65 3.85
C HIS A 58 2.29 -11.28 4.59
N MET A 59 1.32 -10.70 3.89
CA MET A 59 0.10 -10.14 4.49
C MET A 59 -1.15 -10.62 3.74
N PRO A 60 -1.48 -11.93 3.80
CA PRO A 60 -2.57 -12.54 3.03
C PRO A 60 -3.97 -11.96 3.30
N ARG A 61 -4.14 -11.19 4.37
CA ARG A 61 -5.40 -10.53 4.75
C ARG A 61 -5.47 -9.05 4.37
N TRP A 62 -4.44 -8.53 3.70
CA TRP A 62 -4.32 -7.11 3.37
C TRP A 62 -4.69 -6.83 1.92
N ASN A 63 -5.54 -5.82 1.71
CA ASN A 63 -5.87 -5.32 0.37
C ASN A 63 -4.83 -4.26 -0.02
N THR A 64 -3.89 -4.64 -0.89
CA THR A 64 -2.70 -3.85 -1.24
C THR A 64 -2.99 -2.64 -2.13
N ILE A 65 -4.17 -2.59 -2.75
CA ILE A 65 -4.64 -1.48 -3.57
C ILE A 65 -6.17 -1.39 -3.49
N SER A 66 -6.69 -0.16 -3.46
CA SER A 66 -8.11 0.14 -3.60
C SER A 66 -8.29 1.06 -4.81
N ILE A 67 -8.53 0.44 -5.96
CA ILE A 67 -8.76 1.14 -7.23
C ILE A 67 -10.04 1.97 -7.08
N SER A 68 -9.91 3.29 -7.16
CA SER A 68 -10.98 4.22 -6.84
C SER A 68 -11.49 4.91 -8.10
N GLY A 69 -12.81 4.90 -8.32
CA GLY A 69 -13.49 5.61 -9.42
C GLY A 69 -14.38 6.77 -8.98
N TYR A 70 -14.26 7.20 -7.73
CA TYR A 70 -14.97 8.33 -7.13
C TYR A 70 -14.20 9.62 -7.40
#